data_AF-M7YIM0-F1
#
_entry.id   AF-M7YIM0-F1
#
_cell.length_a   1.000
_cell.length_b   1.000
_cell.length_c   1.000
_cell.angle_alpha   90.00
_cell.angle_beta   90.00
_cell.angle_gamma   90.00
#
_symmetry.space_group_name_H-M   'P 1'
#
loop_
_entity.id
_entity.type
_entity.pdbx_description
1 polymer ?
#
loop_
_entity_poly.entity_id
_entity_poly.type
_entity_poly.pdbx_seq_one_letter_code
_entity_poly.pdbx_strand_id
1 'polypeptide(L)'
;MDIVDRGAKGSWVDGGVVQGGQACWWGLQMSKDAWAAAQMQSKGWQKSGPAWELQWAGGCALLYTTVYGQRRIRVINISLPCTSMLSNLFRCADLEAQFTYVVKQALTKSIGLRNDGRLDDRSYWVSIVSSVSVSLAVPLVFPRMIALHDLTSRDDEDPLIPNPLALNSENIQDNGIYLLENGEDGFIHVGNAVNPATLEQIFGFSSLAGAPNLLVLEQFDNVLSRKVNEVVNEIRRQRCSYLRLRLCQKGDPSGDFFRSLLVEDKAPGGLSYVEFLVHVHRQIQSKMT
;
A
#
# COMPACT_ATOMS: atom_id res chain seq x y z
N MET A 1 -14.68 -5.81 -11.54
CA MET A 1 -13.35 -5.15 -11.65
C MET A 1 -12.51 -6.04 -12.54
N ASP A 2 -12.64 -5.81 -13.84
CA ASP A 2 -11.85 -6.48 -14.87
C ASP A 2 -10.41 -5.99 -14.74
N ILE A 3 -9.59 -6.79 -14.07
CA ILE A 3 -8.15 -6.68 -14.14
C ILE A 3 -7.79 -7.21 -15.52
N VAL A 4 -7.42 -6.30 -16.43
CA VAL A 4 -6.85 -6.63 -17.72
C VAL A 4 -5.67 -7.57 -17.47
N ASP A 5 -5.90 -8.83 -17.80
CA ASP A 5 -4.98 -9.94 -17.69
C ASP A 5 -3.74 -9.67 -18.55
N ARG A 6 -2.65 -9.27 -17.89
CA ARG A 6 -1.31 -9.31 -18.48
C ARG A 6 -0.45 -10.28 -17.67
N GLY A 7 -0.74 -11.56 -17.83
CA GLY A 7 0.31 -12.59 -17.88
C GLY A 7 0.58 -13.38 -16.60
N ALA A 8 -0.32 -13.36 -15.61
CA ALA A 8 -0.21 -14.25 -14.45
C ALA A 8 -1.19 -15.42 -14.61
N LYS A 9 -0.76 -16.51 -15.25
CA LYS A 9 -1.51 -17.78 -15.23
C LYS A 9 -1.41 -18.42 -13.84
N GLY A 10 -2.31 -18.02 -12.94
CA GLY A 10 -2.57 -18.76 -11.70
C GLY A 10 -3.57 -19.89 -11.98
N SER A 11 -3.13 -21.14 -11.92
CA SER A 11 -4.05 -22.28 -11.89
C SER A 11 -4.48 -22.57 -10.46
N TRP A 12 -5.79 -22.59 -10.23
CA TRP A 12 -6.39 -23.11 -9.01
C TRP A 12 -6.40 -24.62 -9.10
N VAL A 13 -5.65 -25.30 -8.24
CA VAL A 13 -5.78 -26.74 -8.06
C VAL A 13 -6.49 -26.95 -6.72
N ASP A 14 -7.80 -27.21 -6.77
CA ASP A 14 -8.55 -27.65 -5.61
C ASP A 14 -7.96 -28.98 -5.14
N GLY A 15 -7.43 -28.96 -3.92
CA GLY A 15 -6.71 -30.08 -3.33
C GLY A 15 -7.61 -31.30 -3.18
N GLY A 16 -7.29 -32.35 -3.92
CA GLY A 16 -7.77 -33.70 -3.65
C GLY A 16 -7.39 -34.13 -2.24
N VAL A 17 -8.33 -34.79 -1.57
CA VAL A 17 -8.12 -35.45 -0.27
C VAL A 17 -7.04 -36.50 -0.43
N VAL A 18 -5.89 -36.30 0.22
CA VAL A 18 -4.85 -37.34 0.31
C VAL A 18 -5.28 -38.33 1.39
N GLN A 19 -6.03 -39.36 1.00
CA GLN A 19 -6.19 -40.57 1.80
C GLN A 19 -4.99 -41.49 1.57
N GLY A 20 -4.29 -41.81 2.66
CA GLY A 20 -3.49 -43.03 2.81
C GLY A 20 -2.41 -43.30 1.78
N GLY A 21 -1.20 -42.78 2.00
CA GLY A 21 0.00 -43.22 1.30
C GLY A 21 1.24 -42.69 1.99
N GLN A 22 1.94 -43.56 2.73
CA GLN A 22 3.20 -43.25 3.39
C GLN A 22 4.22 -42.69 2.39
N ALA A 23 4.87 -41.58 2.73
CA ALA A 23 6.11 -41.16 2.10
C ALA A 23 7.17 -40.98 3.20
N CYS A 24 7.78 -42.10 3.59
CA CYS A 24 9.04 -42.11 4.32
C CYS A 24 10.16 -41.68 3.35
N TRP A 25 10.85 -40.57 3.64
CA TRP A 25 12.13 -40.25 3.02
C TRP A 25 13.21 -40.26 4.10
N TRP A 26 13.82 -41.42 4.33
CA TRP A 26 15.13 -41.54 4.96
C TRP A 26 15.96 -42.54 4.17
N GLY A 27 17.16 -42.11 3.78
CA GLY A 27 18.27 -42.99 3.45
C GLY A 27 18.36 -43.43 1.98
N LEU A 28 18.98 -42.60 1.13
CA LEU A 28 19.81 -43.13 0.06
C LEU A 28 21.04 -42.25 -0.14
N GLN A 29 22.19 -42.90 -0.04
CA GLN A 29 23.52 -42.34 -0.23
C GLN A 29 23.67 -41.90 -1.69
N MET A 30 23.56 -40.58 -1.94
CA MET A 30 23.71 -40.00 -3.28
C MET A 30 25.19 -39.69 -3.56
N SER A 31 25.66 -40.02 -4.77
CA SER A 31 27.01 -39.67 -5.24
C SER A 31 27.18 -38.15 -5.36
N LYS A 32 28.42 -37.65 -5.30
CA LYS A 32 28.74 -36.21 -5.41
C LYS A 32 28.16 -35.56 -6.68
N ASP A 33 27.99 -36.32 -7.76
CA ASP A 33 27.42 -35.83 -9.02
C ASP A 33 25.89 -35.66 -8.94
N ALA A 34 25.21 -36.49 -8.13
CA ALA A 34 23.79 -36.36 -7.88
C ALA A 34 23.46 -35.18 -6.94
N TRP A 35 24.42 -34.75 -6.11
CA TRP A 35 24.31 -33.52 -5.31
C TRP A 35 24.45 -32.25 -6.17
N ALA A 36 25.30 -32.28 -7.22
CA ALA A 36 25.41 -31.18 -8.18
C ALA A 36 24.14 -31.02 -9.04
N ALA A 37 23.50 -32.13 -9.44
CA ALA A 37 22.22 -32.12 -10.14
C ALA A 37 21.05 -31.63 -9.23
N ALA A 38 21.07 -32.01 -7.95
CA ALA A 38 20.11 -31.50 -6.96
C ALA A 38 20.33 -30.00 -6.65
N GLN A 39 21.57 -29.50 -6.71
CA GLN A 39 21.85 -28.06 -6.60
C GLN A 39 21.36 -27.26 -7.81
N MET A 40 21.36 -27.83 -9.02
CA MET A 40 20.72 -27.20 -10.19
C MET A 40 19.19 -27.12 -10.06
N GLN A 41 18.55 -28.05 -9.33
CA GLN A 41 17.12 -27.95 -9.00
C GLN A 41 16.83 -27.08 -7.76
N SER A 42 17.81 -26.86 -6.86
CA SER A 42 17.68 -25.93 -5.73
C SER A 42 17.66 -24.45 -6.16
N LYS A 43 18.09 -24.16 -7.39
CA LYS A 43 17.94 -22.87 -8.05
C LYS A 43 16.95 -23.01 -9.19
N GLY A 44 15.66 -23.08 -8.91
CA GLY A 44 14.55 -22.65 -9.78
C GLY A 44 14.69 -22.49 -11.31
N TRP A 45 15.38 -23.34 -12.06
CA TRP A 45 15.48 -23.23 -13.52
C TRP A 45 14.70 -24.38 -14.15
N GLN A 46 13.51 -24.10 -14.70
CA GLN A 46 12.79 -25.04 -15.56
C GLN A 46 13.02 -24.64 -17.02
N LYS A 47 13.49 -25.60 -17.84
CA LYS A 47 13.53 -25.44 -19.30
C LYS A 47 12.13 -25.71 -19.86
N SER A 48 11.37 -24.64 -20.15
CA SER A 48 10.14 -24.73 -20.93
C SER A 48 10.16 -23.72 -22.07
N GLY A 49 10.72 -24.11 -23.22
CA GLY A 49 10.78 -23.29 -24.44
C GLY A 49 12.09 -23.43 -25.23
N PRO A 50 12.16 -22.88 -26.46
CA PRO A 50 13.39 -22.86 -27.25
C PRO A 50 14.55 -22.24 -26.44
N ALA A 51 15.75 -22.80 -26.62
CA ALA A 51 16.87 -22.85 -25.68
C ALA A 51 17.51 -21.51 -25.22
N TRP A 52 16.88 -20.36 -25.41
CA TRP A 52 17.44 -19.03 -25.12
C TRP A 52 16.59 -18.15 -24.19
N GLU A 53 15.35 -18.53 -23.85
CA GLU A 53 14.60 -17.85 -22.78
C GLU A 53 14.86 -18.52 -21.43
N LEU A 54 15.91 -18.06 -20.76
CA LEU A 54 16.16 -18.38 -19.36
C LEU A 54 14.98 -17.84 -18.53
N GLN A 55 14.22 -18.71 -17.87
CA GLN A 55 13.14 -18.35 -16.95
C GLN A 55 13.52 -18.78 -15.53
N TRP A 56 13.43 -17.86 -14.59
CA TRP A 56 13.54 -18.18 -13.16
C TRP A 56 12.17 -18.61 -12.66
N ALA A 57 12.12 -19.74 -11.97
CA ALA A 57 10.92 -20.32 -11.36
C ALA A 57 11.15 -20.55 -9.86
N GLY A 58 10.47 -19.78 -9.03
CA GLY A 58 10.49 -19.94 -7.58
C GLY A 58 9.19 -20.54 -7.06
N GLY A 59 9.29 -21.36 -6.01
CA GLY A 59 8.14 -21.89 -5.28
C GLY A 59 8.20 -21.53 -3.80
N CYS A 60 7.07 -21.15 -3.22
CA CYS A 60 6.88 -21.05 -1.77
C CYS A 60 5.84 -22.09 -1.34
N ALA A 61 6.17 -22.89 -0.33
CA ALA A 61 5.26 -23.88 0.23
C ALA A 61 4.99 -23.55 1.71
N LEU A 62 3.71 -23.31 2.03
CA LEU A 62 3.24 -23.07 3.39
C LEU A 62 2.49 -24.29 3.90
N LEU A 63 3.04 -24.94 4.91
CA LEU A 63 2.39 -26.03 5.64
C LEU A 63 1.61 -25.46 6.82
N TYR A 64 0.31 -25.76 6.91
CA TYR A 64 -0.54 -25.27 8.00
C TYR A 64 -1.62 -26.28 8.38
N THR A 65 -2.21 -26.08 9.55
CA THR A 65 -3.36 -26.86 10.04
C THR A 65 -4.61 -25.99 9.96
N THR A 66 -5.68 -26.52 9.39
CA THR A 66 -6.97 -25.80 9.31
C THR A 66 -7.68 -25.80 10.66
N VAL A 67 -8.69 -24.92 10.80
CA VAL A 67 -9.58 -24.90 11.97
C VAL A 67 -10.30 -26.24 12.22
N TYR A 68 -10.39 -27.09 11.19
CA TYR A 68 -10.96 -28.44 11.26
C TYR A 68 -9.92 -29.52 11.59
N GLY A 69 -8.69 -29.15 11.97
CA GLY A 69 -7.62 -30.08 12.33
C GLY A 69 -6.95 -30.79 11.14
N GLN A 70 -7.21 -30.37 9.90
CA GLN A 70 -6.59 -30.98 8.72
C GLN A 70 -5.24 -30.34 8.41
N ARG A 71 -4.20 -31.15 8.21
CA ARG A 71 -2.90 -30.67 7.75
C ARG A 71 -2.92 -30.46 6.24
N ARG A 72 -2.65 -29.24 5.77
CA ARG A 72 -2.68 -28.85 4.35
C ARG A 72 -1.39 -28.14 3.96
N ILE A 73 -1.02 -28.24 2.69
CA ILE A 73 0.09 -27.51 2.10
C ILE A 73 -0.48 -26.58 1.03
N ARG A 74 -0.16 -25.28 1.10
CA ARG A 74 -0.43 -24.32 0.04
C ARG A 74 0.88 -24.03 -0.69
N VAL A 75 0.90 -24.22 -2.01
CA VAL A 75 2.07 -23.97 -2.86
C VAL A 75 1.78 -22.80 -3.78
N ILE A 76 2.67 -21.81 -3.80
CA ILE A 76 2.63 -20.67 -4.71
C ILE A 76 3.86 -20.76 -5.61
N ASN A 77 3.63 -20.86 -6.91
CA ASN A 77 4.70 -20.90 -7.92
C ASN A 77 4.73 -19.58 -8.69
N ILE A 78 5.92 -19.03 -8.90
CA ILE A 78 6.14 -17.81 -9.67
C ILE A 78 7.23 -18.07 -10.71
N SER A 79 7.00 -17.63 -11.94
CA SER A 79 7.98 -17.70 -13.03
C SER A 79 8.24 -16.30 -13.59
N LEU A 80 9.51 -15.90 -13.68
CA LEU A 80 9.92 -14.59 -14.17
C LEU A 80 10.94 -14.76 -15.31
N PRO A 81 10.82 -13.98 -16.40
CA PRO A 81 11.81 -14.01 -17.47
C PRO A 81 13.15 -13.44 -16.99
N CYS A 82 14.25 -14.07 -17.40
CA CYS A 82 15.60 -13.55 -17.17
C CYS A 82 16.09 -12.80 -18.40
N THR A 83 16.67 -11.62 -18.18
CA THR A 83 17.23 -10.76 -19.23
C THR A 83 18.65 -10.38 -18.88
N SER A 84 19.54 -10.36 -19.88
CA SER A 84 20.89 -9.80 -19.77
C SER A 84 20.94 -8.30 -20.11
N MET A 85 19.88 -7.77 -20.74
CA MET A 85 19.77 -6.36 -21.11
C MET A 85 19.17 -5.54 -19.96
N LEU A 86 19.89 -4.51 -19.54
CA LEU A 86 19.46 -3.60 -18.46
C LEU A 86 18.15 -2.86 -18.78
N SER A 87 17.90 -2.53 -20.05
CA SER A 87 16.65 -1.87 -20.47
C SER A 87 15.39 -2.69 -20.13
N ASN A 88 15.46 -4.01 -20.31
CA ASN A 88 14.35 -4.91 -19.98
C ASN A 88 14.15 -5.02 -18.46
N LEU A 89 15.23 -4.90 -17.67
CA LEU A 89 15.14 -4.87 -16.22
C LEU A 89 14.31 -3.66 -15.74
N PHE A 90 14.59 -2.46 -16.28
CA PHE A 90 13.83 -1.26 -15.94
C PHE A 90 12.37 -1.32 -16.42
N ARG A 91 12.10 -2.01 -17.53
CA ARG A 91 10.73 -2.19 -18.05
C ARG A 91 9.88 -3.12 -17.17
N CYS A 92 10.50 -4.14 -16.57
CA CYS A 92 9.83 -5.12 -15.72
C CYS A 92 9.89 -4.77 -14.22
N ALA A 93 10.45 -3.61 -13.86
CA ALA A 93 10.56 -3.16 -12.49
C ALA A 93 9.18 -2.78 -11.91
N ASP A 94 8.71 -3.55 -10.94
CA ASP A 94 7.55 -3.18 -10.12
C ASP A 94 7.97 -2.18 -9.03
N LEU A 95 7.51 -0.93 -9.19
CA LEU A 95 7.84 0.18 -8.29
C LEU A 95 7.27 -0.01 -6.88
N GLU A 96 6.04 -0.53 -6.75
CA GLU A 96 5.39 -0.71 -5.44
C GLU A 96 6.09 -1.80 -4.63
N ALA A 97 6.48 -2.89 -5.30
CA ALA A 97 7.23 -3.98 -4.68
C ALA A 97 8.63 -3.52 -4.25
N GLN A 98 9.34 -2.79 -5.12
CA GLN A 98 10.65 -2.22 -4.81
C GLN A 98 10.57 -1.25 -3.63
N PHE A 99 9.59 -0.35 -3.65
CA PHE A 99 9.36 0.61 -2.58
C PHE A 99 9.09 -0.08 -1.24
N THR A 100 8.15 -1.03 -1.22
CA THR A 100 7.81 -1.79 -0.01
C THR A 100 9.03 -2.53 0.55
N TYR A 101 9.83 -3.13 -0.33
CA TYR A 101 11.07 -3.78 0.07
C TYR A 101 12.08 -2.80 0.68
N VAL A 102 12.30 -1.64 0.05
CA VAL A 102 13.21 -0.60 0.56
C VAL A 102 12.74 -0.06 1.91
N VAL A 103 11.43 0.20 2.08
CA VAL A 103 10.87 0.68 3.35
C VAL A 103 11.04 -0.37 4.45
N LYS A 104 10.73 -1.65 4.17
CA LYS A 104 10.96 -2.75 5.13
C LYS A 104 12.44 -2.88 5.50
N GLN A 105 13.34 -2.79 4.53
CA GLN A 105 14.78 -2.80 4.78
C GLN A 105 15.24 -1.60 5.59
N ALA A 106 14.77 -0.40 5.27
CA ALA A 106 15.11 0.83 5.98
C ALA A 106 14.64 0.78 7.43
N LEU A 107 13.44 0.27 7.71
CA LEU A 107 12.93 0.10 9.08
C LEU A 107 13.64 -1.02 9.84
N THR A 108 14.05 -2.09 9.17
CA THR A 108 14.76 -3.20 9.82
C THR A 108 16.23 -2.87 10.09
N LYS A 109 16.87 -2.08 9.21
CA LYS A 109 18.30 -1.70 9.34
C LYS A 109 18.53 -0.37 10.04
N SER A 110 17.55 0.54 10.01
CA SER A 110 17.62 1.85 10.65
C SER A 110 16.61 1.87 11.79
N ILE A 111 17.09 1.87 13.02
CA ILE A 111 16.30 1.72 14.24
C ILE A 111 15.42 2.95 14.57
N GLY A 112 15.23 3.88 13.63
CA GLY A 112 14.44 5.10 13.84
C GLY A 112 14.07 5.77 12.53
N LEU A 113 12.79 5.78 12.20
CA LEU A 113 12.27 6.79 11.29
C LEU A 113 11.90 8.04 12.11
N ARG A 114 12.46 9.17 11.65
CA ARG A 114 12.50 10.54 12.20
C ARG A 114 13.08 10.69 13.62
N ASN A 115 13.98 11.65 13.80
CA ASN A 115 14.60 11.96 15.10
C ASN A 115 13.60 12.53 16.12
N ASP A 116 12.40 12.93 15.70
CA ASP A 116 11.37 13.58 16.50
C ASP A 116 10.25 12.64 17.01
N GLY A 117 10.20 11.39 16.53
CA GLY A 117 9.14 10.43 16.89
C GLY A 117 9.34 9.76 18.27
N ARG A 118 8.24 9.45 18.96
CA ARG A 118 8.27 8.70 20.23
C ARG A 118 8.75 7.27 19.99
N LEU A 119 9.39 6.67 21.00
CA LEU A 119 9.90 5.29 20.92
C LEU A 119 8.78 4.29 20.60
N ASP A 120 7.60 4.45 21.22
CA ASP A 120 6.46 3.56 21.02
C ASP A 120 5.93 3.63 19.58
N ASP A 121 5.82 4.84 19.01
CA ASP A 121 5.40 5.03 17.61
C ASP A 121 6.35 4.30 16.66
N ARG A 122 7.67 4.35 16.92
CA ARG A 122 8.66 3.62 16.13
C ARG A 122 8.48 2.11 16.24
N SER A 123 8.27 1.61 17.46
CA SER A 123 8.05 0.17 17.68
C SER A 123 6.78 -0.32 16.98
N TYR A 124 5.73 0.50 16.98
CA TYR A 124 4.48 0.27 16.26
C TYR A 124 4.71 0.18 14.75
N TRP A 125 5.42 1.15 14.18
CA TRP A 125 5.78 1.18 12.76
C TRP A 125 6.59 -0.05 12.32
N VAL A 126 7.59 -0.44 13.11
CA VAL A 126 8.39 -1.64 12.83
C VAL A 126 7.53 -2.91 12.87
N SER A 127 6.64 -3.01 13.86
CA SER A 127 5.70 -4.13 13.96
C SER A 127 4.78 -4.22 12.74
N ILE A 128 4.18 -3.09 12.32
CA ILE A 128 3.18 -3.09 11.25
C ILE A 128 3.81 -3.36 9.88
N VAL A 129 4.92 -2.67 9.57
CA VAL A 129 5.55 -2.75 8.26
C VAL A 129 6.22 -4.10 8.03
N SER A 130 6.61 -4.81 9.09
CA SER A 130 7.13 -6.18 8.95
C SER A 130 6.08 -7.13 8.34
N SER A 131 4.82 -7.00 8.74
CA SER A 131 3.72 -7.88 8.34
C SER A 131 2.86 -7.40 7.16
N VAL A 132 2.93 -6.12 6.80
CA VAL A 132 2.05 -5.52 5.78
C VAL A 132 2.32 -6.07 4.37
N SER A 133 1.27 -6.27 3.57
CA SER A 133 1.39 -6.61 2.14
C SER A 133 1.78 -5.38 1.31
N VAL A 134 2.28 -5.58 0.08
CA VAL A 134 2.70 -4.49 -0.82
C VAL A 134 1.56 -3.48 -1.02
N SER A 135 0.35 -3.95 -1.32
CA SER A 135 -0.82 -3.09 -1.58
C SER A 135 -1.27 -2.25 -0.38
N LEU A 136 -0.95 -2.70 0.85
CA LEU A 136 -1.27 -1.98 2.08
C LEU A 136 -0.08 -1.16 2.60
N ALA A 137 1.12 -1.37 2.07
CA ALA A 137 2.33 -0.66 2.49
C ALA A 137 2.43 0.74 1.86
N VAL A 138 2.01 0.89 0.61
CA VAL A 138 2.08 2.17 -0.12
C VAL A 138 1.33 3.30 0.61
N PRO A 139 0.06 3.13 1.04
CA PRO A 139 -0.73 4.17 1.70
C PRO A 139 -0.18 4.61 3.05
N LEU A 140 0.57 3.73 3.72
CA LEU A 140 1.19 4.02 5.01
C LEU A 140 2.28 5.08 4.89
N VAL A 141 2.95 5.17 3.73
CA VAL A 141 4.03 6.13 3.49
C VAL A 141 3.58 7.26 2.57
N PHE A 142 2.72 6.96 1.59
CA PHE A 142 2.15 7.92 0.67
C PHE A 142 0.62 7.84 0.77
N PRO A 143 0.00 8.58 1.72
CA PRO A 143 -1.44 8.56 1.91
C PRO A 143 -2.18 9.11 0.68
N ARG A 144 -3.50 8.90 0.61
CA ARG A 144 -4.31 9.44 -0.48
C ARG A 144 -5.14 10.61 0.04
N MET A 145 -5.05 11.77 -0.60
CA MET A 145 -5.89 12.92 -0.31
C MET A 145 -7.01 13.03 -1.34
N ILE A 146 -8.25 13.17 -0.88
CA ILE A 146 -9.46 13.20 -1.71
C ILE A 146 -10.28 14.43 -1.31
N ALA A 147 -10.72 15.23 -2.29
CA ALA A 147 -11.66 16.32 -2.05
C ALA A 147 -13.08 15.77 -1.84
N LEU A 148 -13.70 16.10 -0.70
CA LEU A 148 -15.07 15.69 -0.39
C LEU A 148 -16.11 16.75 -0.79
N HIS A 149 -15.72 18.01 -0.87
CA HIS A 149 -16.61 19.15 -1.06
C HIS A 149 -17.17 19.30 -2.49
N ASP A 150 -16.56 18.64 -3.49
CA ASP A 150 -16.92 18.75 -4.91
C ASP A 150 -17.39 17.41 -5.53
N LEU A 151 -17.94 16.50 -4.71
CA LEU A 151 -18.36 15.18 -5.21
C LEU A 151 -19.66 15.22 -6.03
N THR A 152 -20.48 16.25 -5.87
CA THR A 152 -21.78 16.37 -6.55
C THR A 152 -21.66 16.76 -8.01
N SER A 153 -20.58 17.43 -8.43
CA SER A 153 -20.35 17.86 -9.81
C SER A 153 -19.93 16.72 -10.75
N ARG A 154 -19.65 15.54 -10.21
CA ARG A 154 -19.19 14.36 -10.95
C ARG A 154 -20.35 13.54 -11.52
N ASP A 155 -20.19 13.10 -12.77
CA ASP A 155 -21.12 12.22 -13.47
C ASP A 155 -21.08 10.78 -12.89
N ASP A 156 -22.13 9.99 -13.07
CA ASP A 156 -22.22 8.63 -12.52
C ASP A 156 -21.29 7.60 -13.23
N GLU A 157 -20.76 7.96 -14.40
CA GLU A 157 -19.77 7.15 -15.15
C GLU A 157 -18.35 7.29 -14.60
N ASP A 158 -18.10 8.30 -13.76
CA ASP A 158 -16.79 8.52 -13.16
C ASP A 158 -16.43 7.41 -12.15
N PRO A 159 -15.13 7.12 -11.96
CA PRO A 159 -14.68 6.24 -10.90
C PRO A 159 -15.20 6.70 -9.54
N LEU A 160 -15.76 5.77 -8.78
CA LEU A 160 -16.39 6.08 -7.48
C LEU A 160 -15.44 6.85 -6.55
N ILE A 161 -14.19 6.40 -6.43
CA ILE A 161 -13.13 7.17 -5.74
C ILE A 161 -12.55 8.22 -6.72
N PRO A 162 -12.59 9.52 -6.38
CA PRO A 162 -11.94 10.56 -7.18
C PRO A 162 -10.43 10.35 -7.29
N ASN A 163 -9.83 10.91 -8.34
CA ASN A 163 -8.38 10.93 -8.46
C ASN A 163 -7.76 11.63 -7.24
N PRO A 164 -6.82 10.99 -6.53
CA PRO A 164 -6.18 11.60 -5.37
C PRO A 164 -5.45 12.89 -5.75
N LEU A 165 -5.56 13.89 -4.88
CA LEU A 165 -4.81 15.14 -4.97
C LEU A 165 -3.36 14.91 -4.51
N ALA A 166 -2.43 15.67 -5.08
CA ALA A 166 -1.03 15.64 -4.67
C ALA A 166 -0.88 16.14 -3.22
N LEU A 167 0.05 15.55 -2.48
CA LEU A 167 0.17 15.68 -1.02
C LEU A 167 0.98 16.91 -0.62
N ASN A 168 0.54 18.08 -1.07
CA ASN A 168 1.14 19.38 -0.79
C ASN A 168 0.10 20.37 -0.26
N SER A 169 0.56 21.41 0.40
CA SER A 169 -0.29 22.46 0.98
C SER A 169 -0.97 23.34 -0.07
N GLU A 170 -0.44 23.41 -1.30
CA GLU A 170 -0.98 24.24 -2.38
C GLU A 170 -2.36 23.74 -2.87
N ASN A 171 -2.60 22.43 -2.79
CA ASN A 171 -3.87 21.81 -3.16
C ASN A 171 -4.97 21.94 -2.10
N ILE A 172 -4.65 22.49 -0.92
CA ILE A 172 -5.60 22.65 0.18
C ILE A 172 -6.14 24.08 0.15
N GLN A 173 -7.44 24.20 -0.12
CA GLN A 173 -8.16 25.47 -0.14
C GLN A 173 -8.87 25.71 1.19
N ASP A 174 -8.94 26.96 1.63
CA ASP A 174 -9.61 27.32 2.89
C ASP A 174 -11.14 27.11 2.84
N ASN A 175 -11.76 27.01 1.66
CA ASN A 175 -13.18 26.71 1.48
C ASN A 175 -13.46 25.21 1.22
N GLY A 176 -12.43 24.35 1.28
CA GLY A 176 -12.52 22.94 0.96
C GLY A 176 -12.61 22.01 2.17
N ILE A 177 -13.17 20.82 1.93
CA ILE A 177 -13.14 19.67 2.85
C ILE A 177 -12.38 18.54 2.15
N TYR A 178 -11.43 17.94 2.86
CA TYR A 178 -10.52 16.91 2.34
C TYR A 178 -10.45 15.70 3.25
N LEU A 179 -10.40 14.51 2.67
CA LEU A 179 -10.14 13.25 3.35
C LEU A 179 -8.74 12.76 2.98
N LEU A 180 -7.88 12.57 3.97
CA LEU A 180 -6.56 11.96 3.83
C LEU A 180 -6.58 10.58 4.47
N GLU A 181 -6.37 9.52 3.69
CA GLU A 181 -6.40 8.13 4.15
C GLU A 181 -5.02 7.49 4.03
N ASN A 182 -4.53 6.90 5.13
CA ASN A 182 -3.19 6.29 5.22
C ASN A 182 -3.20 4.75 5.27
N GLY A 183 -4.32 4.09 5.00
CA GLY A 183 -4.46 2.63 5.11
C GLY A 183 -5.00 2.14 6.45
N GLU A 184 -5.00 2.98 7.49
CA GLU A 184 -5.45 2.63 8.84
C GLU A 184 -6.51 3.61 9.37
N ASP A 185 -6.20 4.90 9.28
CA ASP A 185 -7.04 5.99 9.72
C ASP A 185 -7.38 6.91 8.54
N GLY A 186 -8.53 7.58 8.64
CA GLY A 186 -8.91 8.67 7.76
C GLY A 186 -8.91 9.99 8.52
N PHE A 187 -8.19 10.98 7.99
CA PHE A 187 -8.11 12.32 8.55
C PHE A 187 -8.93 13.26 7.69
N ILE A 188 -9.93 13.89 8.28
CA ILE A 188 -10.82 14.82 7.62
C ILE A 188 -10.34 16.23 7.97
N HIS A 189 -9.79 16.93 6.99
CA HIS A 189 -9.42 18.33 7.13
C HIS A 189 -10.54 19.24 6.61
N VAL A 190 -10.92 20.21 7.42
CA VAL A 190 -11.93 21.22 7.09
C VAL A 190 -11.25 22.59 7.09
N GLY A 191 -11.36 23.30 5.96
CA GLY A 191 -10.85 24.66 5.85
C GLY A 191 -11.66 25.68 6.66
N ASN A 192 -11.05 26.83 6.97
CA ASN A 192 -11.65 27.85 7.83
C ASN A 192 -12.83 28.61 7.20
N ALA A 193 -12.89 28.65 5.86
CA ALA A 193 -13.88 29.40 5.08
C ALA A 193 -14.86 28.47 4.34
N VAL A 194 -15.04 27.24 4.83
CA VAL A 194 -15.98 26.27 4.27
C VAL A 194 -17.42 26.76 4.46
N ASN A 195 -18.26 26.56 3.43
CA ASN A 195 -19.68 26.90 3.52
C ASN A 195 -20.37 26.04 4.61
N PRO A 196 -21.02 26.66 5.61
CA PRO A 196 -21.75 25.93 6.65
C PRO A 196 -22.78 24.94 6.11
N ALA A 197 -23.40 25.23 4.96
CA ALA A 197 -24.35 24.33 4.31
C ALA A 197 -23.69 23.00 3.86
N THR A 198 -22.43 23.04 3.41
CA THR A 198 -21.68 21.83 3.02
C THR A 198 -21.32 21.00 4.25
N LEU A 199 -20.99 21.66 5.39
CA LEU A 199 -20.74 20.97 6.65
C LEU A 199 -21.98 20.28 7.18
N GLU A 200 -23.13 20.95 7.14
CA GLU A 200 -24.40 20.38 7.56
C GLU A 200 -24.80 19.18 6.69
N GLN A 201 -24.56 19.26 5.38
CA GLN A 201 -24.83 18.15 4.46
C GLN A 201 -23.96 16.91 4.74
N ILE A 202 -22.67 17.08 5.08
CA ILE A 202 -21.75 15.95 5.27
C ILE A 202 -21.79 15.41 6.70
N PHE A 203 -21.83 16.30 7.69
CA PHE A 203 -21.63 15.96 9.11
C PHE A 203 -22.83 16.24 10.01
N GLY A 204 -23.87 16.93 9.52
CA GLY A 204 -25.05 17.29 10.31
C GLY A 204 -24.84 18.46 11.29
N PHE A 205 -23.70 19.15 11.23
CA PHE A 205 -23.42 20.36 12.03
C PHE A 205 -23.06 21.55 11.15
N SER A 206 -23.41 22.76 11.60
CA SER A 206 -23.13 24.02 10.88
C SER A 206 -21.82 24.70 11.31
N SER A 207 -21.20 24.23 12.40
CA SER A 207 -19.93 24.75 12.92
C SER A 207 -19.07 23.63 13.50
N LEU A 208 -17.75 23.80 13.41
CA LEU A 208 -16.76 22.89 13.98
C LEU A 208 -16.55 23.12 15.49
N ALA A 209 -17.08 24.21 16.04
CA ALA A 209 -16.95 24.54 17.46
C ALA A 209 -17.69 23.51 18.33
N GLY A 210 -16.93 22.68 19.06
CA GLY A 210 -17.47 21.59 19.88
C GLY A 210 -17.70 20.27 19.14
N ALA A 211 -17.27 20.17 17.87
CA ALA A 211 -17.32 18.92 17.13
C ALA A 211 -16.37 17.87 17.75
N PRO A 212 -16.76 16.59 17.81
CA PRO A 212 -15.89 15.55 18.34
C PRO A 212 -14.70 15.30 17.40
N ASN A 213 -13.52 15.08 17.99
CA ASN A 213 -12.31 14.73 17.22
C ASN A 213 -12.44 13.39 16.50
N LEU A 214 -13.18 12.44 17.08
CA LEU A 214 -13.50 11.16 16.46
C LEU A 214 -14.88 11.25 15.84
N LEU A 215 -14.95 11.05 14.52
CA LEU A 215 -16.17 11.24 13.76
C LEU A 215 -16.74 9.89 13.32
N VAL A 216 -18.03 9.70 13.54
CA VAL A 216 -18.81 8.61 12.93
C VAL A 216 -19.59 9.24 11.80
N LEU A 217 -19.28 8.88 10.56
CA LEU A 217 -20.04 9.37 9.41
C LEU A 217 -21.43 8.74 9.44
N GLU A 218 -22.44 9.59 9.61
CA GLU A 218 -23.83 9.25 9.42
C GLU A 218 -24.21 9.44 7.95
N GLN A 219 -25.23 8.71 7.50
CA GLN A 219 -25.79 8.87 6.17
C GLN A 219 -27.03 9.75 6.28
N PHE A 220 -26.96 10.94 5.70
CA PHE A 220 -28.07 11.87 5.62
C PHE A 220 -28.80 11.73 4.28
N ASP A 221 -30.06 12.17 4.23
CA ASP A 221 -30.86 12.16 3.01
C ASP A 221 -30.50 13.34 2.09
N ASN A 222 -29.26 13.33 1.61
CA ASN A 222 -28.77 14.28 0.63
C ASN A 222 -27.75 13.61 -0.32
N VAL A 223 -27.61 14.17 -1.52
CA VAL A 223 -26.79 13.57 -2.59
C VAL A 223 -25.31 13.56 -2.20
N LEU A 224 -24.82 14.64 -1.57
CA LEU A 224 -23.42 14.79 -1.18
C LEU A 224 -23.00 13.77 -0.12
N SER A 225 -23.77 13.63 0.96
CA SER A 225 -23.58 12.66 2.04
C SER A 225 -23.61 11.23 1.51
N ARG A 226 -24.54 10.92 0.58
CA ARG A 226 -24.58 9.61 -0.07
C ARG A 226 -23.28 9.31 -0.82
N LYS A 227 -22.84 10.23 -1.68
CA LYS A 227 -21.57 10.09 -2.42
C LYS A 227 -20.35 10.01 -1.49
N VAL A 228 -20.28 10.82 -0.43
CA VAL A 228 -19.20 10.74 0.58
C VAL A 228 -19.19 9.37 1.25
N ASN A 229 -20.35 8.86 1.67
CA ASN A 229 -20.46 7.55 2.28
C ASN A 229 -20.07 6.42 1.33
N GLU A 230 -20.44 6.50 0.05
CA GLU A 230 -20.03 5.53 -0.97
C GLU A 230 -18.51 5.52 -1.18
N VAL A 231 -17.87 6.70 -1.28
CA VAL A 231 -16.41 6.83 -1.37
C VAL A 231 -15.74 6.19 -0.16
N VAL A 232 -16.19 6.53 1.05
CA VAL A 232 -15.61 5.99 2.29
C VAL A 232 -15.83 4.47 2.41
N ASN A 233 -17.00 3.97 2.00
CA ASN A 233 -17.30 2.55 2.02
C ASN A 233 -16.47 1.77 0.98
N GLU A 234 -16.21 2.36 -0.19
CA GLU A 234 -15.32 1.77 -1.18
C GLU A 234 -13.87 1.74 -0.69
N ILE A 235 -13.40 2.78 -0.01
CA ILE A 235 -12.09 2.79 0.67
C ILE A 235 -12.01 1.67 1.72
N ARG A 236 -13.06 1.52 2.55
CA ARG A 236 -13.15 0.44 3.55
C ARG A 236 -13.13 -0.94 2.90
N ARG A 237 -13.77 -1.10 1.74
CA ARG A 237 -13.78 -2.36 0.96
C ARG A 237 -12.40 -2.73 0.42
N GLN A 238 -11.61 -1.73 0.00
CA GLN A 238 -10.26 -1.94 -0.55
C GLN A 238 -9.22 -2.30 0.52
N ARG A 239 -9.44 -1.89 1.77
CA ARG A 239 -8.45 -1.94 2.84
C ARG A 239 -8.98 -2.74 4.02
N CYS A 240 -9.62 -2.04 4.95
CA CYS A 240 -10.13 -2.56 6.21
C CYS A 240 -11.57 -2.07 6.43
N SER A 241 -12.43 -2.95 6.93
CA SER A 241 -13.84 -2.62 7.18
C SER A 241 -14.04 -1.48 8.20
N TYR A 242 -13.03 -1.22 9.04
CA TYR A 242 -13.05 -0.16 10.04
C TYR A 242 -12.00 0.92 9.69
N LEU A 243 -12.45 1.99 9.03
CA LEU A 243 -11.68 3.21 8.82
C LEU A 243 -12.07 4.23 9.89
N ARG A 244 -11.16 4.49 10.84
CA ARG A 244 -11.40 5.45 11.92
C ARG A 244 -11.21 6.87 11.42
N LEU A 245 -12.27 7.68 11.49
CA LEU A 245 -12.27 9.04 10.95
C LEU A 245 -11.98 10.07 12.05
N ARG A 246 -10.98 10.92 11.82
CA ARG A 246 -10.56 11.96 12.76
C ARG A 246 -10.68 13.34 12.13
N LEU A 247 -11.30 14.27 12.85
CA LEU A 247 -11.44 15.66 12.41
C LEU A 247 -10.15 16.44 12.72
N CYS A 248 -9.61 17.12 11.72
CA CYS A 248 -8.36 17.87 11.79
C CYS A 248 -8.61 19.35 11.47
N GLN A 249 -8.42 20.23 12.46
CA GLN A 249 -8.64 21.67 12.33
C GLN A 249 -7.32 22.43 12.32
N LYS A 250 -7.28 23.56 11.60
CA LYS A 250 -6.09 24.41 11.53
C LYS A 250 -5.89 25.14 12.87
N GLY A 251 -4.72 24.96 13.49
CA GLY A 251 -4.38 25.54 14.79
C GLY A 251 -4.45 24.56 15.96
N ASP A 252 -5.06 23.39 15.76
CA ASP A 252 -5.04 22.29 16.71
C ASP A 252 -3.87 21.32 16.43
N PRO A 253 -3.40 20.55 17.43
CA PRO A 253 -2.38 19.52 17.24
C PRO A 253 -2.74 18.48 16.17
N SER A 254 -4.05 18.22 15.95
CA SER A 254 -4.55 17.33 14.91
C SER A 254 -4.33 17.90 13.49
N GLY A 255 -4.38 19.22 13.34
CA GLY A 255 -4.06 19.92 12.09
C GLY A 255 -2.56 19.93 11.79
N ASP A 256 -1.72 20.10 12.81
CA ASP A 256 -0.26 19.99 12.65
C ASP A 256 0.15 18.58 12.25
N PHE A 257 -0.49 17.57 12.85
CA PHE A 257 -0.31 16.17 12.44
C PHE A 257 -0.76 15.95 10.99
N PHE A 258 -1.92 16.47 10.58
CA PHE A 258 -2.38 16.39 9.18
C PHE A 258 -1.36 17.01 8.22
N ARG A 259 -0.80 18.18 8.54
CA ARG A 259 0.25 18.83 7.74
C ARG A 259 1.51 17.99 7.64
N SER A 260 1.86 17.25 8.70
CA SER A 260 3.02 16.35 8.68
C SER A 260 2.88 15.17 7.70
N LEU A 261 1.64 14.87 7.26
CA LEU A 261 1.33 13.84 6.26
C LEU A 261 1.36 14.37 4.81
N LEU A 262 1.55 15.68 4.61
CA LEU A 262 1.76 16.29 3.29
C LEU A 262 3.22 16.09 2.86
N VAL A 263 3.54 14.87 2.43
CA VAL A 263 4.92 14.40 2.22
C VAL A 263 5.68 15.13 1.12
N GLU A 264 5.01 15.85 0.23
CA GLU A 264 5.66 16.64 -0.83
C GLU A 264 6.16 18.00 -0.30
N ASP A 265 5.57 18.49 0.79
CA ASP A 265 5.96 19.74 1.43
C ASP A 265 7.30 19.61 2.15
N LYS A 266 7.91 20.75 2.42
CA LYS A 266 9.16 20.82 3.15
C LYS A 266 8.97 20.44 4.62
N ALA A 267 9.43 19.25 5.00
CA ALA A 267 9.47 18.84 6.39
C ALA A 267 10.59 19.56 7.18
N PRO A 268 10.44 19.76 8.51
CA PRO A 268 11.50 20.30 9.36
C PRO A 268 12.78 19.45 9.28
N GLY A 269 13.87 20.04 8.77
CA GLY A 269 15.14 19.35 8.58
C GLY A 269 15.20 18.39 7.36
N GLY A 270 14.15 18.37 6.53
CA GLY A 270 14.09 17.61 5.28
C GLY A 270 14.12 18.48 4.03
N LEU A 271 14.15 17.83 2.88
CA LEU A 271 13.96 18.44 1.56
C LEU A 271 12.49 18.32 1.15
N SER A 272 11.95 19.31 0.45
CA SER A 272 10.70 19.12 -0.29
C SER A 272 10.89 18.13 -1.45
N TYR A 273 9.80 17.69 -2.08
CA TYR A 273 9.89 16.78 -3.23
C TYR A 273 10.76 17.36 -4.37
N VAL A 274 10.57 18.64 -4.70
CA VAL A 274 11.34 19.32 -5.76
C VAL A 274 12.81 19.46 -5.35
N GLU A 275 13.10 19.85 -4.11
CA GLU A 275 14.47 19.94 -3.59
C GLU A 275 15.17 18.57 -3.61
N PHE A 276 14.44 17.49 -3.29
CA PHE A 276 14.94 16.12 -3.34
C PHE A 276 15.28 15.68 -4.77
N LEU A 277 14.43 15.99 -5.76
CA LEU A 277 14.74 15.70 -7.17
C LEU A 277 16.02 16.39 -7.65
N VAL A 278 16.20 17.67 -7.28
CA VAL A 278 17.44 18.41 -7.60
C VAL A 278 18.64 17.78 -6.91
N HIS A 279 18.49 17.35 -5.66
CA HIS A 279 19.55 16.66 -4.91
C HIS A 279 19.96 15.35 -5.59
N VAL A 280 18.99 14.50 -5.96
CA VAL A 280 19.25 13.24 -6.68
C VAL A 280 19.91 13.52 -8.03
N HIS A 281 19.44 14.52 -8.78
CA HIS A 281 20.02 14.88 -10.08
C HIS A 281 21.50 15.28 -9.95
N ARG A 282 21.85 16.09 -8.94
CA ARG A 282 23.25 16.47 -8.67
C ARG A 282 24.12 15.26 -8.32
N GLN A 283 23.60 14.32 -7.52
CA GLN A 283 24.32 13.09 -7.21
C GLN A 283 24.57 12.24 -8.45
N ILE A 284 23.58 12.10 -9.33
CA ILE A 284 23.73 11.39 -10.60
C ILE A 284 24.81 12.04 -11.46
N GLN A 285 24.78 13.37 -11.62
CA GLN A 285 25.81 14.10 -12.36
C GLN A 285 27.20 13.88 -11.78
N SER A 286 27.35 13.93 -10.45
CA SER A 286 28.64 13.71 -9.79
C SER A 286 29.25 12.32 -9.99
N LYS A 287 28.43 11.33 -10.39
CA LYS A 287 28.88 9.97 -10.70
C LYS A 287 29.20 9.76 -12.19
N MET A 288 28.76 10.69 -13.05
CA MET A 288 29.04 10.66 -14.49
C MET A 288 30.34 11.39 -14.84
N THR A 289 30.80 12.30 -13.98
CA THR A 289 32.12 12.94 -14.04
C THR A 289 33.18 12.10 -13.34
#